data_AF-A0A2V8DDD1-F1
#
_entry.id   AF-A0A2V8DDD1-F1
#
_cell.length_a   1.000
_cell.length_b   1.000
_cell.length_c   1.000
_cell.angle_alpha   90.00
_cell.angle_beta   90.00
_cell.angle_gamma   90.00
#
_symmetry.space_group_name_H-M   'P 1'
#
loop_
_entity.id
_entity.type
_entity.pdbx_description
1 polymer ?
#
loop_
_entity_poly.entity_id
_entity_poly.type
_entity_poly.pdbx_seq_one_letter_code
_entity_poly.pdbx_strand_id
1 'polypeptide(L)' 'MKAWLSRERVPFTAYNVDEDERAYDDLIARGFRTVPVTVIGETIVKGFDEASLRDAVEQWRAGS' A
#
# COMPACT_ATOMS: atom_id res chain seq x y z
N MET A 1 -0.19 -9.27 -2.24
CA MET A 1 0.35 -7.93 -1.94
C MET A 1 1.88 -7.89 -1.88
N LYS A 2 2.52 -8.26 -0.76
CA LYS A 2 3.98 -8.17 -0.56
C LYS A 2 4.80 -8.90 -1.65
N ALA A 3 4.43 -10.15 -1.96
CA ALA A 3 5.09 -10.93 -3.01
C ALA A 3 4.99 -10.31 -4.42
N TRP A 4 3.89 -9.61 -4.71
CA TRP A 4 3.71 -8.92 -5.99
C TRP A 4 4.64 -7.69 -6.07
N LEU A 5 4.67 -6.87 -5.01
CA LEU A 5 5.58 -5.71 -4.93
C LEU A 5 7.06 -6.13 -5.03
N SER A 6 7.44 -7.23 -4.36
CA SER A 6 8.79 -7.81 -4.49
C SER A 6 9.10 -8.26 -5.92
N ARG A 7 8.15 -8.89 -6.63
CA ARG A 7 8.32 -9.29 -8.04
C ARG A 7 8.53 -8.08 -8.94
N GLU A 8 7.77 -7.01 -8.71
CA GLU A 8 7.90 -5.75 -9.42
C GLU A 8 9.15 -4.95 -8.99
N ARG A 9 9.96 -5.45 -8.05
CA ARG A 9 11.16 -4.77 -7.50
C ARG A 9 10.86 -3.36 -6.99
N VAL A 10 9.66 -3.14 -6.46
CA VAL A 10 9.26 -1.87 -5.85
C VAL A 10 9.69 -1.91 -4.38
N PRO A 11 10.49 -0.93 -3.90
CA PRO A 11 10.78 -0.82 -2.48
C PRO A 11 9.50 -0.50 -1.72
N PHE A 12 9.21 -1.24 -0.66
CA PHE A 12 8.03 -1.00 0.17
C PHE A 12 8.36 -1.22 1.65
N THR A 13 7.65 -0.51 2.51
CA THR A 13 7.63 -0.76 3.94
C THR A 13 6.28 -1.38 4.29
N ALA A 14 6.30 -2.52 4.98
CA ALA A 14 5.08 -3.17 5.45
C ALA A 14 4.96 -3.01 6.96
N TYR A 15 3.85 -2.42 7.40
CA TYR A 15 3.49 -2.31 8.81
C TYR A 15 2.39 -3.32 9.13
N ASN A 16 2.52 -4.03 10.25
CA ASN A 16 1.48 -4.94 10.73
C ASN A 16 0.63 -4.23 11.78
N VAL A 17 -0.61 -3.88 11.44
CA VAL A 17 -1.50 -3.15 12.33
C VAL A 17 -2.00 -4.00 13.52
N ASP A 18 -1.86 -5.32 13.45
CA ASP A 18 -2.17 -6.21 14.58
C ASP A 18 -1.07 -6.21 15.65
N GLU A 19 0.17 -5.86 15.28
CA GLU A 19 1.34 -5.86 16.17
C GLU A 19 1.85 -4.45 16.48
N ASP A 20 1.52 -3.45 15.65
CA ASP A 20 1.93 -2.07 15.78
C ASP A 20 0.71 -1.15 15.92
N GLU A 21 0.40 -0.77 17.16
CA GLU A 21 -0.69 0.15 17.49
C GLU A 21 -0.55 1.50 16.77
N ARG A 22 0.68 1.97 16.50
CA ARG A 22 0.88 3.23 15.76
C ARG A 22 0.50 3.09 14.29
N ALA A 23 0.78 1.93 13.69
CA ALA A 23 0.35 1.64 12.33
C ALA A 23 -1.18 1.54 12.23
N TYR A 24 -1.83 1.01 13.28
CA TYR A 24 -3.29 1.00 13.39
C TYR A 24 -3.86 2.41 13.53
N ASP A 25 -3.29 3.24 14.42
CA ASP A 25 -3.73 4.63 14.58
C ASP A 25 -3.55 5.44 13.29
N ASP A 26 -2.44 5.27 12.58
CA ASP A 26 -2.21 5.89 11.26
C ASP A 26 -3.24 5.42 10.22
N LEU A 27 -3.62 4.15 10.25
CA LEU A 27 -4.65 3.60 9.36
C LEU A 27 -6.01 4.27 9.61
N ILE A 28 -6.41 4.38 10.88
CA ILE A 28 -7.68 5.00 11.30
C ILE A 28 -7.67 6.51 11.04
N ALA A 29 -6.57 7.20 11.35
CA ALA A 29 -6.40 8.64 11.12
C ALA A 29 -6.53 9.01 9.64
N ARG A 30 -6.08 8.13 8.74
CA ARG A 30 -6.27 8.27 7.29
C ARG A 30 -7.68 7.89 6.81
N GLY A 31 -8.57 7.46 7.70
CA GLY A 31 -9.95 7.09 7.42
C GLY A 31 -10.12 5.68 6.85
N PHE A 32 -9.08 4.84 6.90
CA PHE A 32 -9.18 3.45 6.46
C PHE A 32 -9.64 2.56 7.61
N ARG A 33 -10.54 1.62 7.32
CA ARG A 33 -11.12 0.70 8.30
C ARG A 33 -10.98 -0.76 7.91
N THR A 34 -10.27 -1.02 6.82
CA THR A 34 -10.17 -2.33 6.17
C THR A 34 -8.73 -2.56 5.74
N VAL A 35 -8.16 -3.69 6.13
CA VAL A 35 -6.84 -4.16 5.65
C VAL A 35 -7.02 -5.25 4.59
N PRO A 36 -6.04 -5.45 3.67
CA PRO A 36 -4.81 -4.68 3.50
C PRO A 36 -5.04 -3.31 2.84
N VAL A 37 -4.24 -2.30 3.20
CA VAL A 37 -4.16 -1.01 2.49
C VAL A 37 -2.75 -0.80 2.00
N THR A 38 -2.60 -0.38 0.75
CA THR A 38 -1.31 -0.03 0.16
C THR A 38 -1.35 1.40 -0.32
N VAL A 39 -0.35 2.18 0.08
CA VAL A 39 -0.17 3.58 -0.33
C VAL A 39 1.06 3.63 -1.24
N ILE A 40 0.88 4.12 -2.46
CA ILE A 40 1.92 4.25 -3.50
C ILE A 40 1.90 5.70 -3.95
N GLY A 41 2.83 6.51 -3.44
CA GLY A 41 2.81 7.97 -3.64
C GLY A 41 1.51 8.57 -3.10
N GLU A 42 0.75 9.25 -3.97
CA GLU A 42 -0.57 9.81 -3.67
C GLU A 42 -1.72 8.82 -3.92
N THR A 43 -1.44 7.67 -4.54
CA THR A 43 -2.45 6.66 -4.84
C THR A 43 -2.64 5.70 -3.69
N ILE A 44 -3.90 5.42 -3.36
CA ILE A 44 -4.27 4.53 -2.26
C ILE A 44 -5.09 3.38 -2.81
N VAL A 45 -4.57 2.16 -2.67
CA VAL A 45 -5.24 0.93 -3.07
C VAL A 45 -5.69 0.19 -1.81
N LYS A 46 -6.99 -0.08 -1.73
CA LYS A 46 -7.60 -0.85 -0.63
C LYS A 46 -7.86 -2.27 -1.11
N GLY A 47 -7.52 -3.25 -0.28
CA GLY A 47 -7.61 -4.66 -0.64
C GLY A 47 -6.49 -5.09 -1.60
N PHE A 48 -6.72 -6.20 -2.29
CA PHE A 48 -5.83 -6.71 -3.32
C PHE A 48 -6.50 -6.60 -4.69
N ASP A 49 -6.06 -5.63 -5.48
CA ASP A 49 -6.51 -5.42 -6.85
C ASP A 49 -5.27 -5.26 -7.75
N GLU A 50 -4.92 -6.30 -8.51
CA GLU A 50 -3.66 -6.31 -9.28
C GLU A 50 -3.60 -5.21 -10.34
N ALA A 51 -4.74 -4.91 -11.00
CA ALA A 51 -4.80 -3.90 -12.04
C ALA A 51 -4.53 -2.50 -11.44
N SER A 52 -5.22 -2.17 -10.35
CA SER A 52 -5.03 -0.89 -9.64
C SER A 52 -3.62 -0.74 -9.07
N LEU A 53 -3.00 -1.83 -8.62
CA LEU A 53 -1.62 -1.82 -8.13
C LEU A 53 -0.61 -1.59 -9.24
N ARG A 54 -0.81 -2.23 -10.39
CA ARG A 54 0.02 -2.04 -11.58
C ARG A 54 -0.03 -0.59 -12.03
N ASP A 55 -1.24 -0.06 -12.20
CA ASP A 55 -1.45 1.32 -12.61
C ASP A 55 -0.80 2.32 -11.63
N ALA A 56 -1.02 2.13 -10.32
CA ALA A 56 -0.41 2.97 -9.29
C ALA A 56 1.13 2.92 -9.30
N VAL A 57 1.73 1.74 -9.51
CA VAL A 57 3.19 1.60 -9.63
C VAL A 57 3.71 2.26 -10.90
N GLU A 58 3.01 2.13 -12.02
CA GLU A 58 3.37 2.77 -13.29
C GLU A 58 3.32 4.29 -13.17
N GLN A 59 2.26 4.85 -12.58
CA GLN A 59 2.15 6.28 -12.30
C GLN A 59 3.27 6.77 -11.38
N TRP A 60 3.57 6.04 -10.30
CA TRP A 60 4.65 6.39 -9.38
C TRP A 60 6.02 6.38 -10.06
N ARG A 61 6.28 5.42 -10.95
CA ARG A 61 7.51 5.35 -11.75
C ARG A 61 7.60 6.48 -12.78
N ALA A 62 6.48 6.87 -13.39
CA ALA A 62 6.46 7.93 -14.39
C ALA A 62 6.62 9.33 -13.78
N GLY A 63 6.26 9.51 -12.51
CA GLY A 63 6.39 10.76 -11.77
C GLY A 63 7.63 10.88 -10.87
N SER A 64 8.50 9.86 -10.78
CA SER A 64 9.72 9.85 -9.95
C SER A 64 11.00 10.16 -10.73
#